data_AF-A0AAW2UT69-F1
#
_entry.id   AF-A0AAW2UT69-F1
#
_cell.length_a   1.000
_cell.length_b   1.000
_cell.length_c   1.000
_cell.angle_alpha   90.00
_cell.angle_beta   90.00
_cell.angle_gamma   90.00
#
_symmetry.space_group_name_H-M   'P 1'
#
loop_
_entity.id
_entity.type
_entity.pdbx_description
1 polymer ?
#
loop_
_entity_poly.entity_id
_entity_poly.type
_entity_poly.pdbx_seq_one_letter_code
_entity_poly.pdbx_strand_id
1 'polypeptide(L)'
;MDHKYKKIVGNLAANLAATTLKVRTRYFHRIGVSAKGVLRIYENIEGFPDHKIFQPGKTYPVIVRHSNSLSANDDARIDARGAAVRIFSENSDCQAPLLDLTLKTGKAFYARTISDFATWLVCGLPAREEQVKRAPHIRDAVWMSLRNAETFTELHYYSNICRLFRFNDGQEMFVKFKLRPFDERIHEDSGKVEPIGILPPETGAIPRGSNDKRPLLFLADDFQRRVSSPGVRYIFQLQFQPVPQDAATQDVVLDCTKPWDESKFPYVDVGEVIINQNLTKEQSEELEFNPFLRCHEIDVIRATSASQSASIDHGRSLVYEICQHLRNNEPLPEAWRTFIEQSDVKVDLSGCPVAAMLQKGNPNSSSSNKVTLARNWYQTSWSVFAQPLLQTFLPYFLLAYVTSGPLSWLLSAHTTMKHPLHSLLPLFWVISGIWAALACAIAKWVLVGKKKDGGSALMWSKSIFMDTIWQAFKTLVGDYFMEMTSGSMLFAVWMKLMGSEIEVSGGVYVDSMGAVLNPEMVEIERGGCVGREALLFGHIYEGEDGKVKFGKIRIEEGGFVGSRSVAMPGVVVEDGGSLGALSLAMKEEIVRTKSHN
;
A
#
# COMPACT_ATOMS: atom_id res chain seq x y z
N MET A 1 26.36 5.78 6.61
CA MET A 1 25.48 5.50 5.46
C MET A 1 25.74 6.54 4.39
N ASP A 2 26.01 6.11 3.17
CA ASP A 2 26.10 6.99 2.00
C ASP A 2 24.74 7.63 1.66
N HIS A 3 24.74 8.62 0.77
CA HIS A 3 23.52 9.36 0.40
C HIS A 3 22.46 8.45 -0.25
N LYS A 4 22.87 7.53 -1.13
CA LYS A 4 21.97 6.60 -1.82
C LYS A 4 21.26 5.69 -0.82
N TYR A 5 21.98 5.19 0.16
CA TYR A 5 21.46 4.32 1.20
C TYR A 5 20.47 5.05 2.10
N LYS A 6 20.81 6.27 2.56
CA LYS A 6 19.87 7.12 3.30
C LYS A 6 18.58 7.34 2.51
N LYS A 7 18.69 7.65 1.22
CA LYS A 7 17.53 7.88 0.34
C LYS A 7 16.64 6.64 0.19
N ILE A 8 17.24 5.45 -0.03
CA ILE A 8 16.48 4.19 -0.14
C ILE A 8 15.73 3.88 1.16
N VAL A 9 16.41 3.97 2.30
CA VAL A 9 15.79 3.70 3.61
C VAL A 9 14.73 4.74 3.95
N GLY A 10 14.97 6.02 3.63
CA GLY A 10 13.99 7.10 3.79
C GLY A 10 12.73 6.87 2.97
N ASN A 11 12.87 6.57 1.67
CA ASN A 11 11.74 6.27 0.79
C ASN A 11 10.97 5.01 1.26
N LEU A 12 11.69 3.97 1.70
CA LEU A 12 11.08 2.73 2.19
C LEU A 12 10.32 2.97 3.50
N ALA A 13 10.94 3.65 4.46
CA ALA A 13 10.30 4.05 5.71
C ALA A 13 9.04 4.88 5.44
N ALA A 14 9.14 5.86 4.54
CA ALA A 14 8.05 6.74 4.17
C ALA A 14 6.85 6.00 3.55
N ASN A 15 7.10 5.10 2.60
CA ASN A 15 6.06 4.29 1.96
C ASN A 15 5.32 3.38 2.96
N LEU A 16 6.10 2.69 3.81
CA LEU A 16 5.54 1.78 4.82
C LEU A 16 4.77 2.58 5.89
N ALA A 17 5.34 3.70 6.35
CA ALA A 17 4.73 4.65 7.27
C ALA A 17 3.37 5.16 6.77
N ALA A 18 3.30 5.65 5.54
CA ALA A 18 2.06 6.17 4.95
C ALA A 18 0.95 5.12 4.94
N THR A 19 1.30 3.86 4.70
CA THR A 19 0.33 2.76 4.74
C THR A 19 -0.06 2.43 6.18
N THR A 20 0.89 2.34 7.11
CA THR A 20 0.62 2.08 8.54
C THR A 20 -0.32 3.14 9.14
N LEU A 21 -0.15 4.42 8.79
CA LEU A 21 -1.06 5.49 9.23
C LEU A 21 -2.48 5.32 8.68
N LYS A 22 -2.62 4.91 7.41
CA LYS A 22 -3.93 4.69 6.78
C LYS A 22 -4.72 3.52 7.39
N VAL A 23 -4.06 2.40 7.69
CA VAL A 23 -4.74 1.16 8.11
C VAL A 23 -4.59 0.83 9.59
N ARG A 24 -3.85 1.63 10.37
CA ARG A 24 -3.54 1.46 11.81
C ARG A 24 -3.13 0.04 12.21
N THR A 25 -2.52 -0.68 11.29
CA THR A 25 -2.11 -2.08 11.46
C THR A 25 -0.75 -2.28 10.82
N ARG A 26 -0.09 -3.41 11.13
CA ARG A 26 1.22 -3.74 10.54
C ARG A 26 1.07 -3.93 9.02
N TYR A 27 2.05 -3.45 8.26
CA TYR A 27 2.08 -3.58 6.80
C TYR A 27 2.23 -5.05 6.38
N PHE A 28 3.31 -5.69 6.84
CA PHE A 28 3.51 -7.14 6.78
C PHE A 28 3.10 -7.76 8.10
N HIS A 29 2.84 -9.07 8.12
CA HIS A 29 2.59 -9.78 9.37
C HIS A 29 1.40 -9.24 10.17
N ARG A 30 0.39 -8.73 9.44
CA ARG A 30 -0.77 -8.01 9.97
C ARG A 30 -1.51 -8.82 11.02
N ILE A 31 -2.03 -9.98 10.62
CA ILE A 31 -2.67 -10.92 11.53
C ILE A 31 -1.62 -11.83 12.16
N GLY A 32 -1.80 -12.08 13.44
CA GLY A 32 -0.97 -13.02 14.18
C GLY A 32 -1.56 -13.37 15.53
N VAL A 33 -1.07 -14.48 16.06
CA VAL A 33 -1.47 -15.04 17.35
C VAL A 33 -0.25 -15.04 18.26
N SER A 34 -0.44 -14.69 19.53
CA SER A 34 0.66 -14.58 20.47
C SER A 34 0.37 -15.32 21.77
N ALA A 35 1.43 -15.86 22.36
CA ALA A 35 1.38 -16.48 23.66
C ALA A 35 2.72 -16.27 24.39
N LYS A 36 2.67 -16.33 25.72
CA LYS A 36 3.82 -16.17 26.60
C LYS A 36 4.20 -17.47 27.28
N GLY A 37 5.43 -17.50 27.74
CA GLY A 37 6.04 -18.67 28.37
C GLY A 37 7.46 -18.38 28.81
N VAL A 38 8.33 -19.38 28.73
CA VAL A 38 9.72 -19.29 29.17
C VAL A 38 10.69 -19.91 28.15
N LEU A 39 11.85 -19.30 28.00
CA LEU A 39 13.04 -19.90 27.38
C LEU A 39 13.94 -20.43 28.51
N ARG A 40 14.20 -21.73 28.53
CA ARG A 40 15.14 -22.38 29.46
C ARG A 40 16.41 -22.75 28.72
N ILE A 41 17.52 -22.16 29.12
CA ILE A 41 18.84 -22.48 28.58
C ILE A 41 19.31 -23.80 29.21
N TYR A 42 19.90 -24.68 28.40
CA TYR A 42 20.37 -25.98 28.89
C TYR A 42 21.53 -25.83 29.89
N GLU A 43 21.62 -26.76 30.84
CA GLU A 43 22.69 -26.81 31.85
C GLU A 43 24.08 -27.11 31.26
N ASN A 44 24.10 -27.79 30.11
CA ASN A 44 25.32 -28.07 29.38
C ASN A 44 25.05 -27.87 27.89
N ILE A 45 25.83 -26.97 27.28
CA ILE A 45 25.77 -26.69 25.84
C ILE A 45 27.16 -27.00 25.29
N GLU A 46 27.29 -28.14 24.64
CA GLU A 46 28.59 -28.61 24.13
C GLU A 46 29.15 -27.65 23.08
N GLY A 47 30.40 -27.23 23.25
CA GLY A 47 31.08 -26.32 22.32
C GLY A 47 30.58 -24.86 22.35
N PHE A 48 29.80 -24.46 23.36
CA PHE A 48 29.29 -23.10 23.48
C PHE A 48 30.15 -22.27 24.47
N PRO A 49 30.81 -21.19 24.01
CA PRO A 49 31.60 -20.35 24.91
C PRO A 49 30.71 -19.55 25.88
N ASP A 50 31.29 -19.13 27.00
CA ASP A 50 30.54 -18.41 28.05
C ASP A 50 30.00 -17.06 27.55
N HIS A 51 28.68 -16.89 27.64
CA HIS A 51 27.95 -15.75 27.10
C HIS A 51 26.92 -15.22 28.11
N LYS A 52 26.98 -13.93 28.44
CA LYS A 52 26.16 -13.29 29.49
C LYS A 52 24.63 -13.45 29.34
N ILE A 53 24.10 -13.53 28.12
CA ILE A 53 22.66 -13.74 27.87
C ILE A 53 22.29 -15.22 27.77
N PHE A 54 23.21 -16.10 27.36
CA PHE A 54 22.88 -17.51 27.10
C PHE A 54 23.70 -18.39 28.04
N GLN A 55 23.63 -18.06 29.33
CA GLN A 55 24.34 -18.81 30.38
C GLN A 55 23.58 -20.10 30.68
N PRO A 56 24.30 -21.22 30.90
CA PRO A 56 23.68 -22.47 31.26
C PRO A 56 22.73 -22.38 32.46
N GLY A 57 21.59 -23.07 32.38
CA GLY A 57 20.57 -23.10 33.43
C GLY A 57 19.68 -21.86 33.56
N LYS A 58 19.97 -20.76 32.83
CA LYS A 58 19.16 -19.54 32.91
C LYS A 58 17.77 -19.72 32.31
N THR A 59 16.81 -18.98 32.86
CA THR A 59 15.43 -18.98 32.40
C THR A 59 14.93 -17.57 32.16
N TYR A 60 14.43 -17.31 30.96
CA TYR A 60 13.93 -16.00 30.56
C TYR A 60 12.44 -16.07 30.28
N PRO A 61 11.63 -15.09 30.74
CA PRO A 61 10.29 -14.93 30.23
C PRO A 61 10.35 -14.63 28.73
N VAL A 62 9.42 -15.20 27.96
CA VAL A 62 9.33 -14.94 26.51
C VAL A 62 7.90 -14.73 26.04
N ILE A 63 7.78 -14.02 24.91
CA ILE A 63 6.57 -13.97 24.11
C ILE A 63 6.90 -14.44 22.69
N VAL A 64 6.07 -15.32 22.15
CA VAL A 64 6.15 -15.77 20.75
C VAL A 64 4.89 -15.32 20.02
N ARG A 65 5.07 -14.66 18.87
CA ARG A 65 4.01 -14.26 17.96
C ARG A 65 4.16 -14.94 16.61
N HIS A 66 3.19 -15.77 16.23
CA HIS A 66 3.10 -16.33 14.89
C HIS A 66 2.26 -15.45 13.96
N SER A 67 2.56 -15.47 12.66
CA SER A 67 1.84 -14.65 11.67
C SER A 67 2.01 -15.16 10.24
N ASN A 68 1.09 -14.77 9.36
CA ASN A 68 1.27 -14.87 7.90
C ASN A 68 2.07 -13.67 7.40
N SER A 69 2.87 -13.79 6.35
CA SER A 69 3.71 -12.68 5.88
C SER A 69 2.93 -11.64 5.07
N LEU A 70 2.25 -12.09 4.02
CA LEU A 70 1.55 -11.24 3.04
C LEU A 70 0.02 -11.41 3.09
N SER A 71 -0.46 -12.60 3.44
CA SER A 71 -1.89 -12.95 3.46
C SER A 71 -2.57 -12.37 4.69
N ALA A 72 -3.19 -11.21 4.52
CA ALA A 72 -3.71 -10.45 5.65
C ALA A 72 -4.81 -11.16 6.45
N ASN A 73 -5.68 -11.99 5.84
CA ASN A 73 -6.89 -12.52 6.50
C ASN A 73 -7.23 -13.99 6.14
N ASP A 74 -6.27 -14.79 5.66
CA ASP A 74 -6.56 -16.18 5.26
C ASP A 74 -5.34 -17.08 5.48
N ASP A 75 -5.40 -17.87 6.54
CA ASP A 75 -4.37 -18.82 6.95
C ASP A 75 -4.17 -19.95 5.91
N ALA A 76 -5.22 -20.29 5.15
CA ALA A 76 -5.19 -21.37 4.16
C ALA A 76 -4.49 -20.98 2.86
N ARG A 77 -4.20 -19.69 2.64
CA ARG A 77 -3.33 -19.26 1.55
C ARG A 77 -1.92 -19.74 1.79
N ILE A 78 -1.23 -20.14 0.73
CA ILE A 78 0.18 -20.49 0.83
C ILE A 78 0.98 -19.19 0.94
N ASP A 79 1.75 -19.10 2.02
CA ASP A 79 2.49 -17.90 2.40
C ASP A 79 3.71 -18.27 3.23
N ALA A 80 4.67 -17.35 3.34
CA ALA A 80 5.70 -17.44 4.36
C ALA A 80 5.09 -17.20 5.74
N ARG A 81 5.58 -17.92 6.75
CA ARG A 81 5.09 -17.82 8.13
C ARG A 81 6.18 -17.21 9.01
N GLY A 82 5.79 -16.29 9.88
CA GLY A 82 6.67 -15.64 10.83
C GLY A 82 6.54 -16.23 12.24
N ALA A 83 7.63 -16.21 12.99
CA ALA A 83 7.67 -16.41 14.44
C ALA A 83 8.56 -15.32 15.05
N ALA A 84 7.94 -14.29 15.63
CA ALA A 84 8.67 -13.27 16.36
C ALA A 84 8.80 -13.68 17.82
N VAL A 85 10.02 -13.64 18.37
CA VAL A 85 10.33 -14.07 19.74
C VAL A 85 10.90 -12.87 20.50
N ARG A 86 10.28 -12.53 21.62
CA ARG A 86 10.77 -11.52 22.56
C ARG A 86 11.27 -12.22 23.80
N ILE A 87 12.51 -11.95 24.18
CA ILE A 87 13.14 -12.42 25.41
C ILE A 87 13.22 -11.25 26.38
N PHE A 88 12.77 -11.44 27.61
CA PHE A 88 12.81 -10.41 28.66
C PHE A 88 13.99 -10.64 29.62
N SER A 89 14.45 -9.58 30.28
CA SER A 89 15.45 -9.70 31.36
C SER A 89 14.88 -10.40 32.60
N GLU A 90 15.75 -11.01 33.40
CA GLU A 90 15.38 -11.71 34.65
C GLU A 90 14.87 -10.77 35.76
N ASN A 91 15.33 -9.50 35.80
CA ASN A 91 15.04 -8.61 36.94
C ASN A 91 13.58 -8.13 36.96
N SER A 92 12.87 -8.59 37.99
CA SER A 92 11.50 -8.29 38.33
C SER A 92 11.39 -6.92 39.00
N ASP A 93 10.97 -5.93 38.23
CA ASP A 93 10.16 -4.76 38.64
C ASP A 93 9.55 -4.09 37.39
N CYS A 94 10.30 -4.08 36.28
CA CYS A 94 9.82 -3.79 34.94
C CYS A 94 10.42 -4.84 33.98
N GLN A 95 9.59 -5.70 33.38
CA GLN A 95 10.02 -6.70 32.39
C GLN A 95 10.52 -6.00 31.11
N ALA A 96 11.77 -5.53 31.12
CA ALA A 96 12.37 -4.89 29.97
C ALA A 96 12.71 -5.95 28.90
N PRO A 97 12.37 -5.71 27.62
CA PRO A 97 12.82 -6.59 26.54
C PRO A 97 14.35 -6.57 26.45
N LEU A 98 14.94 -7.76 26.41
CA LEU A 98 16.39 -8.00 26.28
C LEU A 98 16.78 -8.26 24.82
N LEU A 99 15.94 -8.99 24.08
CA LEU A 99 16.18 -9.31 22.68
C LEU A 99 14.85 -9.55 21.95
N ASP A 100 14.68 -8.92 20.79
CA ASP A 100 13.62 -9.24 19.85
C ASP A 100 14.21 -9.90 18.60
N LEU A 101 13.69 -11.07 18.29
CA LEU A 101 14.04 -11.87 17.11
C LEU A 101 12.84 -11.93 16.17
N THR A 102 13.07 -11.65 14.89
CA THR A 102 12.07 -11.81 13.84
C THR A 102 12.47 -12.97 12.96
N LEU A 103 11.81 -14.12 13.15
CA LEU A 103 12.11 -15.35 12.42
C LEU A 103 11.04 -15.61 11.36
N LYS A 104 11.41 -16.31 10.29
CA LYS A 104 10.49 -16.74 9.24
C LYS A 104 10.81 -18.14 8.71
N THR A 105 9.85 -18.75 8.05
CA THR A 105 10.05 -20.02 7.34
C THR A 105 11.01 -19.86 6.15
N GLY A 106 11.83 -20.89 5.93
CA GLY A 106 12.84 -20.93 4.87
C GLY A 106 14.23 -20.49 5.33
N LYS A 107 15.26 -21.24 4.91
CA LYS A 107 16.66 -21.05 5.36
C LYS A 107 17.33 -19.79 4.83
N ALA A 108 16.79 -19.21 3.76
CA ALA A 108 17.31 -18.03 3.10
C ALA A 108 16.24 -16.95 2.91
N PHE A 109 16.69 -15.70 2.89
CA PHE A 109 15.88 -14.57 2.46
C PHE A 109 16.12 -14.30 0.97
N TYR A 110 15.16 -13.71 0.26
CA TYR A 110 15.27 -13.56 -1.20
C TYR A 110 16.05 -12.30 -1.63
N ALA A 111 16.19 -11.32 -0.74
CA ALA A 111 16.89 -10.07 -1.03
C ALA A 111 18.18 -9.97 -0.21
N ARG A 112 19.33 -9.96 -0.89
CA ARG A 112 20.64 -9.86 -0.24
C ARG A 112 20.82 -8.54 0.49
N THR A 113 20.38 -7.45 -0.15
CA THR A 113 20.58 -6.09 0.32
C THR A 113 19.25 -5.34 0.46
N ILE A 114 19.27 -4.22 1.18
CA ILE A 114 18.10 -3.34 1.27
C ILE A 114 17.72 -2.75 -0.10
N SER A 115 18.70 -2.54 -0.99
CA SER A 115 18.45 -2.08 -2.36
C SER A 115 17.69 -3.14 -3.15
N ASP A 116 18.11 -4.41 -3.05
CA ASP A 116 17.42 -5.51 -3.72
C ASP A 116 15.99 -5.65 -3.18
N PHE A 117 15.80 -5.48 -1.88
CA PHE A 117 14.47 -5.53 -1.26
C PHE A 117 13.58 -4.38 -1.73
N ALA A 118 14.11 -3.15 -1.76
CA ALA A 118 13.36 -1.99 -2.25
C ALA A 118 12.98 -2.14 -3.74
N THR A 119 13.91 -2.62 -4.57
CA THR A 119 13.63 -2.96 -5.97
C THR A 119 12.56 -4.04 -6.07
N TRP A 120 12.66 -5.11 -5.28
CA TRP A 120 11.68 -6.20 -5.26
C TRP A 120 10.26 -5.71 -4.96
N LEU A 121 10.10 -4.77 -4.02
CA LEU A 121 8.79 -4.22 -3.66
C LEU A 121 8.14 -3.39 -4.77
N VAL A 122 8.93 -2.71 -5.61
CA VAL A 122 8.41 -1.77 -6.62
C VAL A 122 8.30 -2.41 -8.00
N CYS A 123 9.18 -3.36 -8.33
CA CYS A 123 9.18 -4.03 -9.64
C CYS A 123 8.07 -5.07 -9.76
N GLY A 124 7.47 -5.16 -10.95
CA GLY A 124 6.52 -6.22 -11.30
C GLY A 124 7.19 -7.58 -11.55
N LEU A 125 6.37 -8.63 -11.69
CA LEU A 125 6.84 -10.02 -11.81
C LEU A 125 7.93 -10.25 -12.88
N PRO A 126 7.84 -9.74 -14.13
CA PRO A 126 8.86 -9.99 -15.15
C PRO A 126 10.25 -9.48 -14.77
N ALA A 127 10.34 -8.32 -14.13
CA ALA A 127 11.61 -7.76 -13.69
C ALA A 127 12.24 -8.55 -12.54
N ARG A 128 11.41 -9.11 -11.65
CA ARG A 128 11.88 -10.02 -10.59
C ARG A 128 12.39 -11.34 -11.19
N GLU A 129 11.75 -11.86 -12.22
CA GLU A 129 12.23 -13.06 -12.93
C GLU A 129 13.57 -12.83 -13.64
N GLU A 130 13.80 -11.65 -14.21
CA GLU A 130 15.12 -11.27 -14.75
C GLU A 130 16.22 -11.26 -13.67
N GLN A 131 15.90 -10.80 -12.46
CA GLN A 131 16.83 -10.88 -11.33
C GLN A 131 17.14 -12.34 -10.97
N VAL A 132 16.12 -13.21 -10.96
CA VAL A 132 16.28 -14.65 -10.72
C VAL A 132 17.16 -15.30 -11.80
N LYS A 133 17.03 -14.92 -13.07
CA LYS A 133 17.91 -15.44 -14.13
C LYS A 133 19.40 -15.15 -13.85
N ARG A 134 19.70 -13.99 -13.27
CA ARG A 134 21.07 -13.59 -12.89
C ARG A 134 21.56 -14.27 -11.61
N ALA A 135 20.64 -14.58 -10.71
CA ALA A 135 20.92 -15.18 -9.40
C ALA A 135 19.89 -16.28 -9.09
N PRO A 136 20.05 -17.50 -9.67
CA PRO A 136 19.05 -18.55 -9.62
C PRO A 136 18.66 -19.00 -8.20
N HIS A 137 19.59 -18.93 -7.25
CA HIS A 137 19.34 -19.30 -5.86
C HIS A 137 18.26 -18.44 -5.18
N ILE A 138 17.98 -17.23 -5.69
CA ILE A 138 16.88 -16.38 -5.20
C ILE A 138 15.53 -17.07 -5.39
N ARG A 139 15.34 -17.78 -6.50
CA ARG A 139 14.12 -18.57 -6.73
C ARG A 139 13.88 -19.54 -5.58
N ASP A 140 14.92 -20.29 -5.23
CA ASP A 140 14.82 -21.32 -4.21
C ASP A 140 14.59 -20.67 -2.84
N ALA A 141 15.24 -19.54 -2.55
CA ALA A 141 14.97 -18.77 -1.33
C ALA A 141 13.50 -18.32 -1.20
N VAL A 142 12.86 -17.91 -2.31
CA VAL A 142 11.44 -17.55 -2.31
C VAL A 142 10.57 -18.78 -2.06
N TRP A 143 10.70 -19.83 -2.87
CA TRP A 143 9.84 -21.03 -2.77
C TRP A 143 10.03 -21.77 -1.44
N MET A 144 11.27 -21.90 -0.97
CA MET A 144 11.57 -22.52 0.33
C MET A 144 11.03 -21.72 1.51
N SER A 145 10.60 -20.46 1.32
CA SER A 145 9.97 -19.70 2.40
C SER A 145 8.47 -19.93 2.52
N LEU A 146 7.80 -20.35 1.44
CA LEU A 146 6.36 -20.55 1.42
C LEU A 146 5.95 -21.85 2.13
N ARG A 147 4.81 -21.84 2.81
CA ARG A 147 4.26 -23.01 3.49
C ARG A 147 2.76 -23.18 3.23
N ASN A 148 2.39 -24.39 2.84
CA ASN A 148 1.05 -24.92 3.01
C ASN A 148 0.97 -25.54 4.41
N ALA A 149 0.72 -24.70 5.42
CA ALA A 149 0.84 -25.08 6.82
C ALA A 149 -0.47 -25.63 7.37
N GLU A 150 -0.39 -26.69 8.18
CA GLU A 150 -1.52 -27.19 8.98
C GLU A 150 -1.51 -26.63 10.41
N THR A 151 -0.34 -26.23 10.91
CA THR A 151 -0.16 -25.57 12.21
C THR A 151 1.12 -24.75 12.23
N PHE A 152 1.17 -23.70 13.06
CA PHE A 152 2.40 -22.94 13.30
C PHE A 152 3.45 -23.73 14.10
N THR A 153 3.02 -24.73 14.89
CA THR A 153 3.91 -25.42 15.85
C THR A 153 4.81 -26.47 15.20
N GLU A 154 4.58 -26.80 13.94
CA GLU A 154 5.29 -27.84 13.19
C GLU A 154 6.15 -27.25 12.07
N LEU A 155 6.56 -25.99 12.21
CA LEU A 155 7.37 -25.26 11.24
C LEU A 155 8.73 -24.86 11.85
N HIS A 156 9.75 -24.81 10.99
CA HIS A 156 11.07 -24.29 11.34
C HIS A 156 11.19 -22.83 10.94
N TYR A 157 11.70 -22.00 11.86
CA TYR A 157 11.83 -20.56 11.68
C TYR A 157 13.28 -20.11 11.83
N TYR A 158 13.70 -19.20 10.97
CA TYR A 158 15.08 -18.77 10.83
C TYR A 158 15.15 -17.24 10.87
N SER A 159 16.18 -16.69 11.50
CA SER A 159 16.46 -15.25 11.40
C SER A 159 16.87 -14.87 9.98
N ASN A 160 17.50 -15.80 9.24
CA ASN A 160 18.22 -15.63 7.97
C ASN A 160 19.43 -14.67 8.04
N ILE A 161 19.29 -13.60 8.81
CA ILE A 161 20.25 -12.54 8.98
C ILE A 161 21.20 -12.86 10.12
N CYS A 162 22.42 -12.37 9.95
CA CYS A 162 23.49 -12.46 10.91
C CYS A 162 23.49 -11.25 11.86
N ARG A 163 23.73 -11.49 13.14
CA ARG A 163 24.06 -10.47 14.12
C ARG A 163 25.48 -10.63 14.63
N LEU A 164 26.02 -9.56 15.19
CA LEU A 164 27.26 -9.61 15.93
C LEU A 164 26.98 -10.21 17.31
N PHE A 165 27.80 -11.15 17.73
CA PHE A 165 27.65 -11.92 18.96
C PHE A 165 28.93 -11.79 19.77
N ARG A 166 28.84 -11.20 20.96
CA ARG A 166 30.01 -10.85 21.79
C ARG A 166 30.06 -11.69 23.05
N PHE A 167 31.15 -12.42 23.24
CA PHE A 167 31.39 -13.24 24.41
C PHE A 167 31.98 -12.44 25.58
N ASN A 168 32.02 -13.07 26.76
CA ASN A 168 32.51 -12.42 27.98
C ASN A 168 34.00 -12.06 27.92
N ASP A 169 34.78 -12.76 27.09
CA ASP A 169 36.20 -12.50 26.84
C ASP A 169 36.46 -11.41 25.78
N GLY A 170 35.39 -10.83 25.21
CA GLY A 170 35.46 -9.82 24.16
C GLY A 170 35.60 -10.39 22.74
N GLN A 171 35.62 -11.72 22.56
CA GLN A 171 35.60 -12.33 21.24
C GLN A 171 34.28 -12.01 20.54
N GLU A 172 34.36 -11.66 19.24
CA GLU A 172 33.19 -11.45 18.39
C GLU A 172 33.04 -12.57 17.36
N MET A 173 31.80 -13.05 17.21
CA MET A 173 31.38 -14.01 16.19
C MET A 173 30.15 -13.47 15.45
N PHE A 174 29.88 -13.97 14.26
CA PHE A 174 28.58 -13.80 13.63
C PHE A 174 27.63 -14.90 14.08
N VAL A 175 26.36 -14.56 14.30
CA VAL A 175 25.34 -15.52 14.76
C VAL A 175 24.03 -15.43 13.97
N LYS A 176 23.42 -16.58 13.71
CA LYS A 176 22.04 -16.75 13.20
C LYS A 176 21.22 -17.52 14.23
N PHE A 177 19.93 -17.21 14.30
CA PHE A 177 19.00 -17.82 15.25
C PHE A 177 18.00 -18.70 14.51
N LYS A 178 17.62 -19.81 15.15
CA LYS A 178 16.63 -20.75 14.63
C LYS A 178 15.71 -21.22 15.76
N LEU A 179 14.43 -21.36 15.44
CA LEU A 179 13.42 -21.96 16.30
C LEU A 179 12.85 -23.16 15.55
N ARG A 180 13.01 -24.36 16.11
CA ARG A 180 12.46 -25.58 15.53
C ARG A 180 11.42 -26.23 16.46
N PRO A 181 10.50 -27.05 15.92
CA PRO A 181 9.62 -27.85 16.75
C PRO A 181 10.40 -28.74 17.74
N PHE A 182 9.81 -29.00 18.91
CA PHE A 182 10.41 -29.90 19.90
C PHE A 182 10.53 -31.34 19.39
N ASP A 183 9.54 -31.81 18.63
CA ASP A 183 9.56 -33.14 18.02
C ASP A 183 10.53 -33.19 16.83
N GLU A 184 11.59 -33.98 16.98
CA GLU A 184 12.66 -34.15 16.00
C GLU A 184 12.20 -34.81 14.69
N ARG A 185 11.05 -35.49 14.71
CA ARG A 185 10.47 -36.11 13.50
C ARG A 185 9.92 -35.07 12.53
N ILE A 186 9.69 -33.84 13.00
CA ILE A 186 9.19 -32.75 12.16
C ILE A 186 10.36 -32.13 11.39
N HIS A 187 10.49 -32.54 10.13
CA HIS A 187 11.53 -32.03 9.24
C HIS A 187 11.25 -30.59 8.77
N GLU A 188 12.29 -29.92 8.30
CA GLU A 188 12.25 -28.54 7.79
C GLU A 188 11.35 -28.37 6.54
N ASP A 189 11.11 -29.49 5.86
CA ASP A 189 10.22 -29.63 4.71
C ASP A 189 8.73 -29.74 5.10
N SER A 190 8.40 -29.68 6.40
CA SER A 190 7.02 -29.59 6.88
C SER A 190 6.29 -28.43 6.18
N GLY A 191 5.17 -28.75 5.52
CA GLY A 191 4.37 -27.80 4.73
C GLY A 191 5.07 -27.24 3.49
N LYS A 192 6.16 -27.84 3.01
CA LYS A 192 6.89 -27.40 1.82
C LYS A 192 5.98 -27.34 0.59
N VAL A 193 6.26 -26.36 -0.25
CA VAL A 193 5.50 -26.07 -1.46
C VAL A 193 6.39 -26.32 -2.66
N GLU A 194 5.94 -27.18 -3.56
CA GLU A 194 6.65 -27.43 -4.80
C GLU A 194 6.53 -26.23 -5.75
N PRO A 195 7.65 -25.77 -6.35
CA PRO A 195 7.61 -24.66 -7.28
C PRO A 195 6.75 -24.95 -8.51
N ILE A 196 5.77 -24.10 -8.78
CA ILE A 196 4.92 -24.16 -9.99
C ILE A 196 5.39 -23.24 -11.11
N GLY A 197 6.50 -22.51 -10.90
CA GLY A 197 7.05 -21.56 -11.87
C GLY A 197 8.43 -21.04 -11.46
N ILE A 198 8.86 -19.95 -12.09
CA ILE A 198 10.10 -19.24 -11.72
C ILE A 198 9.88 -18.58 -10.35
N LEU A 199 8.83 -17.78 -10.21
CA LEU A 199 8.42 -17.15 -8.96
C LEU A 199 6.93 -17.44 -8.67
N PRO A 200 6.48 -17.33 -7.41
CA PRO A 200 5.05 -17.33 -7.11
C PRO A 200 4.34 -16.14 -7.79
N PRO A 201 2.99 -16.14 -7.87
CA PRO A 201 2.21 -15.05 -8.44
C PRO A 201 2.62 -13.68 -7.86
N GLU A 202 2.38 -12.61 -8.61
CA GLU A 202 2.83 -11.25 -8.26
C GLU A 202 2.43 -10.79 -6.85
N THR A 203 1.31 -11.30 -6.34
CA THR A 203 0.82 -11.07 -4.97
C THR A 203 1.70 -11.69 -3.87
N GLY A 204 2.69 -12.52 -4.22
CA GLY A 204 3.59 -13.25 -3.33
C GLY A 204 2.95 -14.41 -2.56
N ALA A 205 1.67 -14.30 -2.20
CA ALA A 205 0.88 -15.38 -1.62
C ALA A 205 0.00 -16.09 -2.66
N ILE A 206 0.05 -17.42 -2.69
CA ILE A 206 -0.77 -18.23 -3.59
C ILE A 206 -2.17 -18.37 -2.96
N PRO A 207 -3.27 -18.15 -3.73
CA PRO A 207 -4.63 -18.28 -3.23
C PRO A 207 -4.92 -19.64 -2.58
N ARG A 208 -5.87 -19.68 -1.66
CA ARG A 208 -6.37 -20.92 -1.08
C ARG A 208 -6.98 -21.80 -2.18
N GLY A 209 -6.94 -23.12 -2.01
CA GLY A 209 -7.62 -24.05 -2.91
C GLY A 209 -9.15 -23.83 -2.89
N SER A 210 -9.82 -23.94 -4.03
CA SER A 210 -11.28 -23.73 -4.16
C SER A 210 -12.11 -24.66 -3.26
N ASN A 211 -11.58 -25.83 -2.93
CA ASN A 211 -12.23 -26.86 -2.12
C ASN A 211 -11.87 -26.76 -0.63
N ASP A 212 -10.95 -25.88 -0.25
CA ASP A 212 -10.57 -25.68 1.14
C ASP A 212 -11.69 -24.93 1.89
N LYS A 213 -12.28 -25.59 2.89
CA LYS A 213 -13.37 -25.05 3.72
C LYS A 213 -12.95 -24.72 5.15
N ARG A 214 -11.65 -24.77 5.46
CA ARG A 214 -11.14 -24.42 6.79
C ARG A 214 -11.48 -22.97 7.13
N PRO A 215 -11.68 -22.64 8.42
CA PRO A 215 -11.84 -21.26 8.87
C PRO A 215 -10.68 -20.35 8.44
N LEU A 216 -10.95 -19.07 8.25
CA LEU A 216 -9.93 -18.11 7.79
C LEU A 216 -8.72 -18.00 8.72
N LEU A 217 -8.91 -18.21 10.02
CA LEU A 217 -7.87 -18.06 11.05
C LEU A 217 -7.55 -19.39 11.76
N PHE A 218 -7.70 -20.52 11.07
CA PHE A 218 -7.57 -21.84 11.69
C PHE A 218 -6.18 -22.13 12.29
N LEU A 219 -5.10 -21.52 11.77
CA LEU A 219 -3.75 -21.68 12.35
C LEU A 219 -3.64 -20.93 13.68
N ALA A 220 -4.25 -19.75 13.76
CA ALA A 220 -4.33 -18.99 15.01
C ALA A 220 -5.14 -19.76 16.07
N ASP A 221 -6.30 -20.29 15.69
CA ASP A 221 -7.16 -21.07 16.57
C ASP A 221 -6.47 -22.36 17.03
N ASP A 222 -5.76 -23.05 16.14
CA ASP A 222 -4.98 -24.25 16.47
C ASP A 222 -3.86 -23.95 17.47
N PHE A 223 -3.10 -22.88 17.23
CA PHE A 223 -2.05 -22.47 18.16
C PHE A 223 -2.61 -22.16 19.56
N GLN A 224 -3.71 -21.40 19.65
CA GLN A 224 -4.32 -21.09 20.95
C GLN A 224 -4.81 -22.34 21.67
N ARG A 225 -5.44 -23.28 20.96
CA ARG A 225 -5.87 -24.56 21.54
C ARG A 225 -4.69 -25.34 22.10
N ARG A 226 -3.61 -25.47 21.33
CA ARG A 226 -2.39 -26.18 21.74
C ARG A 226 -1.71 -25.52 22.93
N VAL A 227 -1.65 -24.19 22.98
CA VAL A 227 -1.10 -23.46 24.14
C VAL A 227 -1.91 -23.72 25.41
N SER A 228 -3.24 -23.75 25.32
CA SER A 228 -4.11 -24.02 26.47
C SER A 228 -3.98 -25.45 27.00
N SER A 229 -3.82 -26.44 26.12
CA SER A 229 -3.53 -27.83 26.48
C SER A 229 -3.10 -28.60 25.22
N PRO A 230 -1.91 -29.23 25.17
CA PRO A 230 -1.01 -29.56 26.28
C PRO A 230 0.09 -28.51 26.60
N GLY A 231 0.11 -27.37 25.92
CA GLY A 231 1.24 -26.45 25.84
C GLY A 231 2.04 -26.66 24.54
N VAL A 232 2.82 -25.66 24.15
CA VAL A 232 3.66 -25.69 22.93
C VAL A 232 5.13 -25.63 23.32
N ARG A 233 5.98 -26.44 22.67
CA ARG A 233 7.42 -26.48 22.92
C ARG A 233 8.20 -26.35 21.61
N TYR A 234 9.30 -25.61 21.67
CA TYR A 234 10.27 -25.45 20.60
C TYR A 234 11.69 -25.61 21.14
N ILE A 235 12.63 -25.97 20.26
CA ILE A 235 14.06 -25.87 20.54
C ILE A 235 14.60 -24.57 19.94
N PHE A 236 15.33 -23.82 20.77
CA PHE A 236 16.02 -22.60 20.41
C PHE A 236 17.47 -22.92 20.05
N GLN A 237 17.83 -22.66 18.79
CA GLN A 237 19.11 -23.02 18.21
C GLN A 237 19.87 -21.78 17.76
N LEU A 238 21.19 -21.85 17.86
CA LEU A 238 22.11 -20.84 17.32
C LEU A 238 23.06 -21.48 16.33
N GLN A 239 23.46 -20.71 15.32
CA GLN A 239 24.53 -21.07 14.41
C GLN A 239 25.51 -19.91 14.42
N PHE A 240 26.80 -20.17 14.67
CA PHE A 240 27.79 -19.10 14.76
C PHE A 240 29.06 -19.43 13.98
N GLN A 241 29.76 -18.39 13.53
CA GLN A 241 31.06 -18.52 12.87
C GLN A 241 31.97 -17.32 13.18
N PRO A 242 33.31 -17.46 13.06
CA PRO A 242 34.25 -16.36 13.24
C PRO A 242 33.97 -15.19 12.31
N VAL A 243 34.18 -13.97 12.81
CA VAL A 243 34.16 -12.77 11.97
C VAL A 243 35.39 -12.79 11.07
N PRO A 244 35.25 -12.89 9.73
CA PRO A 244 36.39 -12.84 8.82
C PRO A 244 37.14 -11.52 8.95
N GLN A 245 38.46 -11.52 8.75
CA GLN A 245 39.26 -10.29 8.85
C GLN A 245 39.06 -9.36 7.65
N ASP A 246 38.73 -9.91 6.48
CA ASP A 246 38.57 -9.14 5.25
C ASP A 246 37.09 -8.79 4.98
N ALA A 247 36.86 -7.55 4.56
CA ALA A 247 35.51 -7.02 4.36
C ALA A 247 34.73 -7.73 3.24
N ALA A 248 35.40 -8.28 2.23
CA ALA A 248 34.75 -8.98 1.12
C ALA A 248 34.17 -10.32 1.58
N THR A 249 34.94 -11.11 2.33
CA THR A 249 34.47 -12.37 2.93
C THR A 249 33.42 -12.10 3.99
N GLN A 250 33.55 -11.03 4.79
CA GLN A 250 32.46 -10.60 5.67
C GLN A 250 31.16 -10.38 4.88
N ASP A 251 31.17 -9.61 3.78
CA ASP A 251 29.96 -9.35 2.99
C ASP A 251 29.33 -10.63 2.40
N VAL A 252 30.15 -11.61 2.02
CA VAL A 252 29.71 -12.93 1.55
C VAL A 252 29.07 -13.74 2.69
N VAL A 253 29.68 -13.75 3.88
CA VAL A 253 29.14 -14.45 5.06
C VAL A 253 27.82 -13.84 5.52
N LEU A 254 27.67 -12.52 5.36
CA LEU A 254 26.46 -11.78 5.71
C LEU A 254 25.34 -11.88 4.65
N ASP A 255 25.60 -12.50 3.50
CA ASP A 255 24.61 -12.72 2.45
C ASP A 255 23.47 -13.64 2.96
N CYS A 256 22.35 -13.03 3.34
CA CYS A 256 21.19 -13.75 3.86
C CYS A 256 20.43 -14.56 2.78
N THR A 257 20.82 -14.46 1.50
CA THR A 257 20.28 -15.30 0.42
C THR A 257 20.92 -16.67 0.36
N LYS A 258 22.00 -16.90 1.12
CA LYS A 258 22.72 -18.16 1.17
C LYS A 258 22.77 -18.69 2.60
N PRO A 259 22.27 -19.91 2.84
CA PRO A 259 22.48 -20.56 4.14
C PRO A 259 23.97 -20.82 4.35
N TRP A 260 24.39 -20.85 5.61
CA TRP A 260 25.75 -21.30 5.93
C TRP A 260 25.85 -22.81 5.81
N ASP A 261 27.05 -23.29 5.49
CA ASP A 261 27.34 -24.72 5.38
C ASP A 261 27.20 -25.38 6.75
N GLU A 262 26.13 -26.15 6.93
CA GLU A 262 25.80 -26.82 8.20
C GLU A 262 26.85 -27.88 8.59
N SER A 263 27.65 -28.39 7.65
CA SER A 263 28.75 -29.32 7.97
C SER A 263 29.93 -28.62 8.66
N LYS A 264 30.10 -27.32 8.40
CA LYS A 264 31.17 -26.49 8.99
C LYS A 264 30.69 -25.72 10.21
N PHE A 265 29.44 -25.25 10.14
CA PHE A 265 28.81 -24.43 11.17
C PHE A 265 27.48 -25.09 11.54
N PRO A 266 27.47 -26.15 12.36
CA PRO A 266 26.25 -26.83 12.74
C PRO A 266 25.36 -25.93 13.62
N TYR A 267 24.06 -26.23 13.66
CA TYR A 267 23.17 -25.65 14.66
C TYR A 267 23.47 -26.24 16.04
N VAL A 268 23.59 -25.38 17.04
CA VAL A 268 23.77 -25.74 18.44
C VAL A 268 22.45 -25.53 19.16
N ASP A 269 21.96 -26.58 19.83
CA ASP A 269 20.77 -26.55 20.67
C ASP A 269 21.11 -25.85 21.99
N VAL A 270 20.56 -24.66 22.20
CA VAL A 270 20.92 -23.81 23.36
C VAL A 270 19.87 -23.84 24.45
N GLY A 271 18.60 -24.09 24.10
CA GLY A 271 17.56 -24.21 25.10
C GLY A 271 16.19 -24.53 24.53
N GLU A 272 15.20 -24.54 25.41
CA GLU A 272 13.81 -24.84 25.07
C GLU A 272 12.90 -23.66 25.34
N VAL A 273 12.05 -23.35 24.37
CA VAL A 273 10.97 -22.39 24.51
C VAL A 273 9.68 -23.15 24.84
N ILE A 274 9.12 -22.91 26.02
CA ILE A 274 7.90 -23.54 26.52
C ILE A 274 6.82 -22.47 26.63
N ILE A 275 5.76 -22.59 25.83
CA ILE A 275 4.65 -21.63 25.72
C ILE A 275 3.37 -22.27 26.25
N ASN A 276 2.76 -21.64 27.26
CA ASN A 276 1.64 -22.22 28.00
C ASN A 276 0.57 -21.20 28.39
N GLN A 277 0.71 -19.94 28.00
CA GLN A 277 -0.29 -18.92 28.32
C GLN A 277 -0.62 -18.05 27.11
N ASN A 278 -1.85 -18.16 26.62
CA ASN A 278 -2.34 -17.33 25.52
C ASN A 278 -2.37 -15.85 25.91
N LEU A 279 -2.11 -14.98 24.92
CA LEU A 279 -2.43 -13.56 24.99
C LEU A 279 -3.78 -13.31 24.32
N THR A 280 -4.48 -12.27 24.74
CA THR A 280 -5.70 -11.83 24.04
C THR A 280 -5.35 -11.30 22.66
N LYS A 281 -6.36 -11.13 21.80
CA LYS A 281 -6.16 -10.57 20.47
C LYS A 281 -5.61 -9.15 20.55
N GLU A 282 -6.13 -8.34 21.46
CA GLU A 282 -5.72 -6.95 21.70
C GLU A 282 -4.25 -6.90 22.13
N GLN A 283 -3.88 -7.72 23.12
CA GLN A 283 -2.48 -7.84 23.56
C GLN A 283 -1.56 -8.27 22.40
N SER A 284 -1.98 -9.25 21.59
CA SER A 284 -1.22 -9.71 20.41
C SER A 284 -1.05 -8.60 19.36
N GLU A 285 -2.06 -7.76 19.18
CA GLU A 285 -2.04 -6.64 18.23
C GLU A 285 -1.15 -5.48 18.72
N GLU A 286 -1.14 -5.22 20.02
CA GLU A 286 -0.32 -4.19 20.68
C GLU A 286 1.19 -4.50 20.68
N LEU A 287 1.59 -5.78 20.62
CA LEU A 287 3.02 -6.15 20.68
C LEU A 287 3.91 -5.46 19.64
N GLU A 288 5.07 -4.97 20.05
CA GLU A 288 5.95 -4.16 19.20
C GLU A 288 7.34 -4.75 19.05
N PHE A 289 7.51 -5.80 18.24
CA PHE A 289 8.85 -6.37 18.04
C PHE A 289 9.78 -5.37 17.36
N ASN A 290 10.85 -4.98 18.04
CA ASN A 290 11.85 -4.02 17.56
C ASN A 290 13.16 -4.77 17.25
N PRO A 291 13.44 -5.09 15.96
CA PRO A 291 14.68 -5.74 15.57
C PRO A 291 15.93 -4.94 15.97
N PHE A 292 15.82 -3.63 16.20
CA PHE A 292 16.94 -2.77 16.60
C PHE A 292 17.21 -2.71 18.10
N LEU A 293 16.46 -3.47 18.92
CA LEU A 293 16.66 -3.46 20.35
C LEU A 293 18.13 -3.77 20.67
N ARG A 294 18.85 -2.75 21.17
CA ARG A 294 20.30 -2.82 21.37
C ARG A 294 20.59 -3.49 22.70
N CYS A 295 21.26 -4.63 22.64
CA CYS A 295 22.03 -5.15 23.77
C CYS A 295 23.51 -5.21 23.34
N HIS A 296 24.41 -5.08 24.31
CA HIS A 296 25.85 -5.05 23.99
C HIS A 296 26.31 -6.41 23.46
N GLU A 297 25.71 -7.48 23.94
CA GLU A 297 26.07 -8.85 23.68
C GLU A 297 25.58 -9.32 22.29
N ILE A 298 24.50 -8.74 21.76
CA ILE A 298 23.93 -9.07 20.45
C ILE A 298 23.55 -7.78 19.71
N ASP A 299 24.21 -7.49 18.60
CA ASP A 299 24.09 -6.18 17.94
C ASP A 299 23.92 -6.29 16.42
N VAL A 300 23.34 -5.24 15.85
CA VAL A 300 23.12 -5.11 14.40
C VAL A 300 24.42 -4.71 13.73
N ILE A 301 24.77 -5.43 12.65
CA ILE A 301 25.98 -5.15 11.87
C ILE A 301 25.73 -3.93 10.99
N ARG A 302 26.55 -2.90 11.15
CA ARG A 302 26.36 -1.62 10.46
C ARG A 302 26.82 -1.70 9.01
N ALA A 303 25.91 -1.40 8.09
CA ALA A 303 26.25 -1.10 6.70
C ALA A 303 26.56 0.39 6.47
N THR A 304 27.53 0.67 5.63
CA THR A 304 27.83 2.00 5.10
C THR A 304 27.15 2.26 3.75
N SER A 305 26.85 1.22 2.97
CA SER A 305 26.19 1.34 1.66
C SER A 305 24.98 0.40 1.51
N ALA A 306 24.04 0.76 0.63
CA ALA A 306 22.82 -0.01 0.36
C ALA A 306 23.06 -1.31 -0.42
N SER A 307 24.27 -1.51 -0.94
CA SER A 307 24.68 -2.70 -1.70
C SER A 307 25.43 -3.74 -0.85
N GLN A 308 25.68 -3.44 0.43
CA GLN A 308 26.28 -4.40 1.37
C GLN A 308 25.21 -5.35 1.90
N SER A 309 25.55 -6.61 2.12
CA SER A 309 24.64 -7.62 2.68
C SER A 309 24.11 -7.21 4.06
N ALA A 310 24.95 -6.56 4.88
CA ALA A 310 24.54 -6.03 6.19
C ALA A 310 23.42 -4.97 6.12
N SER A 311 23.21 -4.34 4.95
CA SER A 311 22.25 -3.23 4.80
C SER A 311 20.81 -3.64 5.03
N ILE A 312 20.46 -4.91 4.82
CA ILE A 312 19.08 -5.37 5.00
C ILE A 312 18.64 -5.36 6.46
N ASP A 313 19.51 -5.75 7.40
CA ASP A 313 19.20 -5.73 8.84
C ASP A 313 19.39 -4.34 9.44
N HIS A 314 20.45 -3.66 9.02
CA HIS A 314 20.69 -2.29 9.43
C HIS A 314 19.54 -1.37 8.99
N GLY A 315 19.13 -1.46 7.72
CA GLY A 315 18.06 -0.64 7.15
C GLY A 315 16.68 -0.97 7.73
N ARG A 316 16.34 -2.26 7.89
CA ARG A 316 15.02 -2.63 8.46
C ARG A 316 14.87 -2.15 9.90
N SER A 317 15.95 -2.21 10.68
CA SER A 317 15.95 -1.81 12.09
C SER A 317 15.51 -0.35 12.22
N LEU A 318 16.02 0.51 11.33
CA LEU A 318 15.65 1.92 11.22
C LEU A 318 14.19 2.10 10.78
N VAL A 319 13.76 1.36 9.76
CA VAL A 319 12.37 1.41 9.24
C VAL A 319 11.35 1.00 10.31
N TYR A 320 11.64 -0.07 11.06
CA TYR A 320 10.74 -0.57 12.11
C TYR A 320 10.56 0.45 13.24
N GLU A 321 11.64 1.08 13.68
CA GLU A 321 11.60 2.12 14.72
C GLU A 321 10.73 3.31 14.29
N ILE A 322 10.90 3.80 13.05
CA ILE A 322 10.05 4.85 12.48
C ILE A 322 8.58 4.41 12.44
N CYS A 323 8.29 3.24 11.86
CA CYS A 323 6.91 2.76 11.70
C CYS A 323 6.21 2.52 13.05
N GLN A 324 6.95 2.11 14.08
CA GLN A 324 6.41 1.93 15.44
C GLN A 324 5.98 3.25 16.06
N HIS A 325 6.86 4.27 16.06
CA HIS A 325 6.50 5.59 16.55
C HIS A 325 5.22 6.12 15.86
N LEU A 326 5.13 5.96 14.54
CA LEU A 326 3.96 6.40 13.79
C LEU A 326 2.69 5.60 14.13
N ARG A 327 2.80 4.27 14.31
CA ARG A 327 1.67 3.42 14.70
C ARG A 327 1.12 3.81 16.07
N ASN A 328 1.98 4.19 17.00
CA ASN A 328 1.61 4.56 18.36
C ASN A 328 1.18 6.03 18.51
N ASN A 329 1.19 6.80 17.43
CA ASN A 329 1.05 8.26 17.46
C ASN A 329 2.09 8.91 18.40
N GLU A 330 3.31 8.39 18.42
CA GLU A 330 4.42 8.95 19.18
C GLU A 330 5.19 9.99 18.34
N PRO A 331 5.81 10.96 19.00
CA PRO A 331 6.63 11.95 18.31
C PRO A 331 7.89 11.31 17.71
N LEU A 332 8.06 11.40 16.39
CA LEU A 332 9.34 11.04 15.77
C LEU A 332 10.45 11.99 16.26
N PRO A 333 11.61 11.45 16.71
CA PRO A 333 12.78 12.28 17.01
C PRO A 333 13.22 13.08 15.77
N GLU A 334 13.79 14.27 15.98
CA GLU A 334 14.10 15.25 14.92
C GLU A 334 14.98 14.67 13.79
N ALA A 335 15.94 13.82 14.15
CA ALA A 335 16.80 13.14 13.19
C ALA A 335 16.00 12.27 12.21
N TRP A 336 14.96 11.57 12.69
CA TRP A 336 14.09 10.73 11.87
C TRP A 336 13.13 11.54 11.01
N ARG A 337 12.61 12.65 11.54
CA ARG A 337 11.76 13.56 10.76
C ARG A 337 12.54 14.14 9.58
N THR A 338 13.71 14.71 9.85
CA THR A 338 14.60 15.25 8.81
C THR A 338 14.94 14.18 7.77
N PHE A 339 15.14 12.95 8.22
CA PHE A 339 15.42 11.80 7.35
C PHE A 339 14.25 11.42 6.44
N ILE A 340 13.00 11.46 6.93
CA ILE A 340 11.79 11.19 6.13
C ILE A 340 11.49 12.37 5.19
N GLU A 341 11.69 13.61 5.61
CA GLU A 341 11.44 14.81 4.79
C GLU A 341 12.37 14.88 3.56
N GLN A 342 13.57 14.31 3.68
CA GLN A 342 14.54 14.15 2.59
C GLN A 342 14.18 13.01 1.61
N SER A 343 13.13 12.23 1.88
CA SER A 343 12.64 11.19 0.99
C SER A 343 11.80 11.79 -0.15
N ASP A 344 11.77 11.11 -1.31
CA ASP A 344 10.93 11.50 -2.44
C ASP A 344 9.43 11.25 -2.16
N VAL A 345 9.13 10.43 -1.15
CA VAL A 345 7.78 10.04 -0.76
C VAL A 345 7.28 10.98 0.34
N LYS A 346 6.31 11.84 0.02
CA LYS A 346 5.73 12.75 1.01
C LYS A 346 4.83 11.98 1.98
N VAL A 347 5.30 11.84 3.23
CA VAL A 347 4.48 11.37 4.35
C VAL A 347 3.90 12.58 5.06
N ASP A 348 2.59 12.61 5.22
CA ASP A 348 1.95 13.61 6.07
C ASP A 348 2.21 13.24 7.55
N LEU A 349 3.20 13.91 8.14
CA LEU A 349 3.57 13.76 9.56
C LEU A 349 2.81 14.73 10.47
N SER A 350 1.81 15.46 9.95
CA SER A 350 1.00 16.41 10.75
C SER A 350 0.21 15.70 11.87
N GLY A 351 -0.01 14.40 11.76
CA GLY A 351 -0.57 13.53 12.80
C GLY A 351 0.43 13.12 13.91
N CYS A 352 1.72 13.47 13.84
CA CYS A 352 2.68 13.23 14.91
C CYS A 352 2.62 14.32 16.00
N PRO A 353 2.65 13.97 17.31
CA PRO A 353 2.46 14.91 18.43
C PRO A 353 3.40 16.13 18.50
N VAL A 354 4.46 16.19 17.71
CA VAL A 354 5.39 17.35 17.71
C VAL A 354 4.93 18.47 16.79
N ALA A 355 4.18 18.19 15.72
CA ALA A 355 3.59 19.24 14.88
C ALA A 355 2.62 20.11 15.70
N ALA A 356 1.93 19.50 16.67
CA ALA A 356 1.10 20.19 17.64
C ALA A 356 1.89 21.03 18.67
N MET A 357 3.15 20.70 18.95
CA MET A 357 4.01 21.47 19.86
C MET A 357 4.63 22.70 19.19
N LEU A 358 5.04 22.61 17.92
CA LEU A 358 5.62 23.74 17.19
C LEU A 358 4.59 24.78 16.73
N GLN A 359 3.29 24.43 16.72
CA GLN A 359 2.21 25.40 16.49
C GLN A 359 1.78 26.17 17.75
N LYS A 360 2.29 25.84 18.95
CA LYS A 360 2.03 26.58 20.20
C LYS A 360 2.90 27.83 20.37
N GLY A 361 3.15 28.54 19.28
CA GLY A 361 3.85 29.83 19.23
C GLY A 361 2.96 30.96 18.73
N ASN A 362 1.65 30.98 19.02
CA ASN A 362 0.83 32.17 18.83
C ASN A 362 -0.43 32.11 19.74
N PRO A 363 -0.55 32.95 20.78
CA PRO A 363 -1.56 32.78 21.82
C PRO A 363 -2.96 33.34 21.45
N ASN A 364 -3.38 33.27 20.18
CA ASN A 364 -4.66 33.85 19.74
C ASN A 364 -5.46 33.03 18.71
N SER A 365 -5.27 31.71 18.60
CA SER A 365 -6.18 30.87 17.80
C SER A 365 -6.77 29.74 18.63
N SER A 366 -7.97 29.99 19.15
CA SER A 366 -8.86 28.94 19.63
C SER A 366 -9.39 28.13 18.44
N SER A 367 -8.79 26.98 18.14
CA SER A 367 -9.44 25.98 17.28
C SER A 367 -9.34 24.59 17.90
N SER A 368 -10.43 24.25 18.60
CA SER A 368 -10.80 22.91 19.06
C SER A 368 -10.67 21.85 17.96
N ASN A 369 -10.32 20.62 18.36
CA ASN A 369 -10.56 19.36 17.64
C ASN A 369 -11.92 19.37 16.90
N LYS A 370 -11.91 19.73 15.62
CA LYS A 370 -13.11 19.70 14.78
C LYS A 370 -13.02 18.48 13.87
N VAL A 371 -13.89 17.50 14.14
CA VAL A 371 -14.11 16.34 13.27
C VAL A 371 -14.37 16.84 11.86
N THR A 372 -13.52 16.43 10.93
CA THR A 372 -13.27 17.18 9.70
C THR A 372 -14.27 16.91 8.56
N LEU A 373 -15.13 15.89 8.76
CA LEU A 373 -16.35 15.63 7.97
C LEU A 373 -17.62 16.17 8.64
N ALA A 374 -17.52 16.85 9.78
CA ALA A 374 -18.69 17.35 10.50
C ALA A 374 -19.47 18.35 9.63
N ARG A 375 -20.66 17.92 9.22
CA ARG A 375 -21.67 18.78 8.60
C ARG A 375 -22.38 19.52 9.71
N ASN A 376 -22.54 20.82 9.56
CA ASN A 376 -23.51 21.54 10.38
C ASN A 376 -24.92 20.98 10.09
N TRP A 377 -25.83 21.07 11.05
CA TRP A 377 -27.19 20.53 10.90
C TRP A 377 -27.86 21.00 9.59
N TYR A 378 -27.67 22.27 9.19
CA TYR A 378 -28.21 22.80 7.95
C TYR A 378 -27.56 22.21 6.69
N GLN A 379 -26.26 21.88 6.72
CA GLN A 379 -25.57 21.22 5.61
C GLN A 379 -26.04 19.78 5.47
N THR A 380 -26.28 19.09 6.60
CA THR A 380 -26.88 17.76 6.62
C THR A 380 -28.29 17.80 6.06
N SER A 381 -29.16 18.67 6.58
CA SER A 381 -30.53 18.85 6.09
C SER A 381 -30.56 19.20 4.61
N TRP A 382 -29.69 20.11 4.15
CA TRP A 382 -29.55 20.42 2.73
C TRP A 382 -29.16 19.19 1.90
N SER A 383 -28.10 18.48 2.31
CA SER A 383 -27.58 17.33 1.58
C SER A 383 -28.55 16.14 1.51
N VAL A 384 -29.42 15.98 2.52
CA VAL A 384 -30.35 14.85 2.63
C VAL A 384 -31.69 15.16 1.96
N PHE A 385 -32.20 16.38 2.07
CA PHE A 385 -33.55 16.71 1.59
C PHE A 385 -33.53 17.60 0.35
N ALA A 386 -32.88 18.77 0.42
CA ALA A 386 -32.95 19.76 -0.65
C ALA A 386 -32.13 19.35 -1.88
N GLN A 387 -30.92 18.85 -1.67
CA GLN A 387 -30.00 18.50 -2.75
C GLN A 387 -30.54 17.36 -3.64
N PRO A 388 -31.04 16.23 -3.11
CA PRO A 388 -31.58 15.16 -3.96
C PRO A 388 -32.85 15.59 -4.70
N LEU A 389 -33.72 16.38 -4.05
CA LEU A 389 -34.90 16.96 -4.72
C LEU A 389 -34.52 17.85 -5.89
N LEU A 390 -33.54 18.75 -5.70
CA LEU A 390 -33.03 19.59 -6.78
C LEU A 390 -32.40 18.77 -7.89
N GLN A 391 -31.57 17.77 -7.57
CA GLN A 391 -30.91 16.91 -8.55
C GLN A 391 -31.87 15.98 -9.29
N THR A 392 -33.04 15.68 -8.72
CA THR A 392 -34.04 14.83 -9.36
C THR A 392 -35.06 15.64 -10.15
N PHE A 393 -35.52 16.78 -9.63
CA PHE A 393 -36.58 17.56 -10.28
C PHE A 393 -36.02 18.54 -11.31
N LEU A 394 -35.00 19.32 -10.96
CA LEU A 394 -34.54 20.45 -11.78
C LEU A 394 -33.97 19.99 -13.13
N PRO A 395 -33.11 18.96 -13.24
CA PRO A 395 -32.65 18.44 -14.52
C PRO A 395 -33.77 18.06 -15.49
N TYR A 396 -34.78 17.32 -15.01
CA TYR A 396 -35.90 16.88 -15.83
C TYR A 396 -36.82 18.03 -16.21
N PHE A 397 -37.05 18.97 -15.29
CA PHE A 397 -37.80 20.18 -15.59
C PHE A 397 -37.11 21.01 -16.69
N LEU A 398 -35.79 21.23 -16.58
CA LEU A 398 -35.02 21.95 -17.59
C LEU A 398 -35.03 21.22 -18.94
N LEU A 399 -34.85 19.90 -18.94
CA LEU A 399 -34.92 19.12 -20.17
C LEU A 399 -36.31 19.19 -20.82
N ALA A 400 -37.38 19.04 -20.04
CA ALA A 400 -38.75 19.16 -20.53
C ALA A 400 -39.04 20.57 -21.09
N TYR A 401 -38.56 21.61 -20.40
CA TYR A 401 -38.71 22.98 -20.87
C TYR A 401 -37.98 23.22 -22.20
N VAL A 402 -36.73 22.79 -22.30
CA VAL A 402 -35.91 22.96 -23.51
C VAL A 402 -36.47 22.16 -24.69
N THR A 403 -36.99 20.96 -24.44
CA THR A 403 -37.59 20.09 -25.48
C THR A 403 -38.97 20.57 -25.93
N SER A 404 -39.68 21.35 -25.11
CA SER A 404 -41.04 21.85 -25.43
C SER A 404 -41.08 22.76 -26.66
N GLY A 405 -40.03 23.55 -26.90
CA GLY A 405 -39.92 24.45 -28.05
C GLY A 405 -39.88 23.67 -29.39
N PRO A 406 -38.89 22.79 -29.58
CA PRO A 406 -38.82 21.90 -30.74
C PRO A 406 -40.07 21.03 -30.92
N LEU A 407 -40.68 20.58 -29.81
CA LEU A 407 -41.93 19.80 -29.86
C LEU A 407 -43.10 20.64 -30.38
N SER A 408 -43.24 21.87 -29.90
CA SER A 408 -44.28 22.81 -30.36
C SER A 408 -44.09 23.15 -31.84
N TRP A 409 -42.85 23.34 -32.27
CA TRP A 409 -42.51 23.55 -33.69
C TRP A 409 -42.88 22.32 -34.54
N LEU A 410 -42.54 21.11 -34.11
CA LEU A 410 -42.90 19.87 -34.79
C LEU A 410 -44.42 19.74 -34.97
N LEU A 411 -45.19 20.00 -33.91
CA LEU A 411 -46.66 19.95 -33.97
C LEU A 411 -47.22 20.99 -34.95
N SER A 412 -46.68 22.21 -34.96
CA SER A 412 -47.09 23.28 -35.89
C SER A 412 -46.70 22.98 -37.34
N ALA A 413 -45.51 22.43 -37.57
CA ALA A 413 -45.03 22.03 -38.89
C ALA A 413 -45.88 20.89 -39.47
N HIS A 414 -46.26 19.90 -38.63
CA HIS A 414 -47.16 18.81 -39.02
C HIS A 414 -48.52 19.34 -39.48
N THR A 415 -49.12 20.29 -38.74
CA THR A 415 -50.40 20.90 -39.12
C THR A 415 -50.35 21.68 -40.43
N THR A 416 -49.17 22.23 -40.78
CA THR A 416 -48.99 23.09 -41.95
C THR A 416 -48.60 22.32 -43.21
N MET A 417 -47.72 21.32 -43.08
CA MET A 417 -47.12 20.63 -44.24
C MET A 417 -47.72 19.26 -44.57
N LYS A 418 -48.69 18.76 -43.78
CA LYS A 418 -49.37 17.44 -43.97
C LYS A 418 -48.44 16.21 -44.09
N HIS A 419 -47.16 16.34 -43.75
CA HIS A 419 -46.24 15.20 -43.70
C HIS A 419 -46.60 14.27 -42.53
N PRO A 420 -46.34 12.95 -42.63
CA PRO A 420 -46.57 12.02 -41.52
C PRO A 420 -45.71 12.37 -40.31
N LEU A 421 -46.33 12.46 -39.12
CA LEU A 421 -45.66 12.90 -37.88
C LEU A 421 -44.38 12.11 -37.58
N HIS A 422 -44.40 10.79 -37.82
CA HIS A 422 -43.27 9.91 -37.55
C HIS A 422 -42.01 10.26 -38.37
N SER A 423 -42.17 10.88 -39.55
CA SER A 423 -41.05 11.27 -40.41
C SER A 423 -40.26 12.46 -39.83
N LEU A 424 -40.90 13.27 -38.98
CA LEU A 424 -40.29 14.46 -38.37
C LEU A 424 -39.68 14.18 -36.99
N LEU A 425 -39.96 13.01 -36.39
CA LEU A 425 -39.44 12.63 -35.06
C LEU A 425 -37.91 12.60 -34.97
N PRO A 426 -37.15 12.07 -35.96
CA PRO A 426 -35.69 12.10 -35.89
C PRO A 426 -35.14 13.53 -35.89
N LEU A 427 -35.72 14.41 -36.71
CA LEU A 427 -35.32 15.81 -36.78
C LEU A 427 -35.62 16.54 -35.47
N PHE A 428 -36.79 16.27 -34.89
CA PHE A 428 -37.13 16.78 -33.56
C PHE A 428 -36.10 16.34 -32.53
N TRP A 429 -35.77 15.04 -32.45
CA TRP A 429 -34.83 14.52 -31.47
C TRP A 429 -33.43 15.14 -31.61
N VAL A 430 -32.95 15.37 -32.84
CA VAL A 430 -31.68 16.06 -33.08
C VAL A 430 -31.74 17.52 -32.64
N ILE A 431 -32.79 18.26 -33.02
CA ILE A 431 -32.93 19.68 -32.67
C ILE A 431 -33.04 19.84 -31.15
N SER A 432 -33.90 19.06 -30.49
CA SER A 432 -34.07 19.10 -29.05
C SER A 432 -32.81 18.65 -28.31
N GLY A 433 -32.07 17.68 -28.85
CA GLY A 433 -30.76 17.24 -28.35
C GLY A 433 -29.72 18.36 -28.37
N ILE A 434 -29.59 19.07 -29.50
CA ILE A 434 -28.69 20.23 -29.62
C ILE A 434 -29.09 21.34 -28.65
N TRP A 435 -30.39 21.63 -28.53
CA TRP A 435 -30.90 22.62 -27.58
C TRP A 435 -30.60 22.23 -26.14
N ALA A 436 -30.78 20.96 -25.78
CA ALA A 436 -30.45 20.43 -24.46
C ALA A 436 -28.94 20.54 -24.15
N ALA A 437 -28.10 20.24 -25.14
CA ALA A 437 -26.64 20.40 -25.03
C ALA A 437 -26.22 21.85 -24.79
N LEU A 438 -26.81 22.80 -25.53
CA LEU A 438 -26.58 24.24 -25.34
C LEU A 438 -27.05 24.71 -23.97
N ALA A 439 -28.25 24.29 -23.55
CA ALA A 439 -28.77 24.60 -22.22
C ALA A 439 -27.86 24.05 -21.11
N CYS A 440 -27.30 22.85 -21.29
CA CYS A 440 -26.34 22.26 -20.36
C CYS A 440 -25.05 23.09 -20.26
N ALA A 441 -24.52 23.55 -21.39
CA ALA A 441 -23.34 24.40 -21.41
C ALA A 441 -23.60 25.76 -20.74
N ILE A 442 -24.76 26.37 -20.97
CA ILE A 442 -25.17 27.60 -20.28
C ILE A 442 -25.26 27.35 -18.77
N ALA A 443 -25.94 26.28 -18.35
CA ALA A 443 -26.07 25.91 -16.95
C ALA A 443 -24.70 25.68 -16.29
N LYS A 444 -23.73 25.11 -17.00
CA LYS A 444 -22.35 24.94 -16.52
C LYS A 444 -21.75 26.27 -16.08
N TRP A 445 -21.82 27.28 -16.95
CA TRP A 445 -21.25 28.59 -16.68
C TRP A 445 -21.99 29.35 -15.58
N VAL A 446 -23.31 29.22 -15.53
CA VAL A 446 -24.15 29.88 -14.50
C VAL A 446 -23.97 29.26 -13.12
N LEU A 447 -23.90 27.93 -13.02
CA LEU A 447 -23.86 27.21 -11.74
C LEU A 447 -22.43 26.97 -11.23
N VAL A 448 -21.49 26.61 -12.11
CA VAL A 448 -20.16 26.12 -11.75
C VAL A 448 -19.06 27.13 -12.04
N GLY A 449 -19.14 27.79 -13.20
CA GLY A 449 -18.12 28.74 -13.67
C GLY A 449 -16.82 28.07 -14.13
N LYS A 450 -15.68 28.72 -13.87
CA LYS A 450 -14.33 28.16 -14.14
C LYS A 450 -13.61 27.92 -12.82
N LYS A 451 -13.30 26.65 -12.52
CA LYS A 451 -12.41 26.28 -11.41
C LYS A 451 -10.96 26.57 -11.78
N LYS A 452 -10.12 26.91 -10.79
CA LYS A 452 -8.70 27.20 -11.01
C LYS A 452 -7.87 25.92 -10.88
N ASP A 453 -6.92 25.74 -11.80
CA ASP A 453 -5.91 24.69 -11.70
C ASP A 453 -5.08 24.88 -10.42
N GLY A 454 -4.80 23.78 -9.72
CA GLY A 454 -4.19 23.78 -8.37
C GLY A 454 -5.07 24.39 -7.27
N GLY A 455 -6.29 24.83 -7.58
CA GLY A 455 -7.23 25.41 -6.63
C GLY A 455 -7.84 24.38 -5.68
N SER A 456 -8.46 24.86 -4.59
CA SER A 456 -9.22 24.01 -3.68
C SER A 456 -10.54 24.66 -3.27
N ALA A 457 -11.53 23.83 -2.95
CA ALA A 457 -12.82 24.25 -2.40
C ALA A 457 -13.23 23.31 -1.25
N LEU A 458 -14.00 23.81 -0.28
CA LEU A 458 -14.55 22.94 0.77
C LEU A 458 -15.65 22.05 0.19
N MET A 459 -15.69 20.78 0.61
CA MET A 459 -16.63 19.77 0.14
C MET A 459 -18.11 20.20 0.31
N TRP A 460 -18.43 20.80 1.45
CA TRP A 460 -19.79 21.28 1.76
C TRP A 460 -20.02 22.74 1.38
N SER A 461 -19.23 23.28 0.45
CA SER A 461 -19.40 24.65 -0.03
C SER A 461 -20.51 24.73 -1.06
N LYS A 462 -21.14 25.92 -1.16
CA LYS A 462 -22.10 26.23 -2.23
C LYS A 462 -21.54 25.90 -3.62
N SER A 463 -20.25 26.12 -3.83
CA SER A 463 -19.60 25.88 -5.13
C SER A 463 -19.55 24.40 -5.54
N ILE A 464 -19.46 23.47 -4.59
CA ILE A 464 -19.53 22.02 -4.85
C ILE A 464 -20.98 21.55 -4.96
N PHE A 465 -21.90 22.10 -4.16
CA PHE A 465 -23.32 21.78 -4.31
C PHE A 465 -23.90 22.21 -5.66
N MET A 466 -23.53 23.40 -6.16
CA MET A 466 -23.95 23.84 -7.49
C MET A 466 -23.35 22.99 -8.61
N ASP A 467 -22.09 22.55 -8.46
CA ASP A 467 -21.46 21.61 -9.38
C ASP A 467 -22.23 20.30 -9.46
N THR A 468 -22.59 19.70 -8.32
CA THR A 468 -23.36 18.45 -8.32
C THR A 468 -24.79 18.59 -8.87
N ILE A 469 -25.41 19.78 -8.86
CA ILE A 469 -26.69 20.04 -9.57
C ILE A 469 -26.46 20.05 -11.08
N TRP A 470 -25.41 20.74 -11.53
CA TRP A 470 -25.04 20.77 -12.94
C TRP A 470 -24.69 19.37 -13.46
N GLN A 471 -23.93 18.58 -12.69
CA GLN A 471 -23.58 17.20 -13.04
C GLN A 471 -24.83 16.34 -13.29
N ALA A 472 -25.87 16.48 -12.47
CA ALA A 472 -27.12 15.75 -12.66
C ALA A 472 -27.81 16.14 -13.99
N PHE A 473 -27.83 17.43 -14.34
CA PHE A 473 -28.35 17.88 -15.63
C PHE A 473 -27.51 17.41 -16.81
N LYS A 474 -26.18 17.50 -16.70
CA LYS A 474 -25.23 16.98 -17.71
C LYS A 474 -25.40 15.48 -17.93
N THR A 475 -25.61 14.67 -16.89
CA THR A 475 -25.86 13.24 -17.03
C THR A 475 -27.14 12.98 -17.81
N LEU A 476 -28.24 13.64 -17.46
CA LEU A 476 -29.50 13.49 -18.19
C LEU A 476 -29.41 13.92 -19.67
N VAL A 477 -28.68 14.99 -19.96
CA VAL A 477 -28.41 15.47 -21.34
C VAL A 477 -27.50 14.50 -22.10
N GLY A 478 -26.57 13.85 -21.39
CA GLY A 478 -25.77 12.72 -21.89
C GLY A 478 -26.66 11.60 -22.39
N ASP A 479 -27.46 11.03 -21.49
CA ASP A 479 -28.35 9.90 -21.75
C ASP A 479 -29.38 10.22 -22.86
N TYR A 480 -29.85 11.47 -22.93
CA TYR A 480 -30.85 11.89 -23.91
C TYR A 480 -30.29 12.00 -25.34
N PHE A 481 -29.07 12.51 -25.51
CA PHE A 481 -28.51 12.82 -26.82
C PHE A 481 -26.98 12.82 -26.87
N MET A 482 -26.30 13.47 -25.93
CA MET A 482 -24.87 13.77 -26.10
C MET A 482 -23.97 12.54 -26.06
N GLU A 483 -24.34 11.47 -25.36
CA GLU A 483 -23.57 10.23 -25.33
C GLU A 483 -23.52 9.56 -26.72
N MET A 484 -24.61 9.58 -27.49
CA MET A 484 -24.63 9.07 -28.87
C MET A 484 -23.69 9.82 -29.81
N THR A 485 -23.32 11.05 -29.45
CA THR A 485 -22.43 11.90 -30.24
C THR A 485 -20.96 11.75 -29.85
N SER A 486 -20.62 10.90 -28.86
CA SER A 486 -19.23 10.64 -28.48
C SER A 486 -18.41 10.15 -29.68
N GLY A 487 -17.15 10.55 -29.72
CA GLY A 487 -16.26 10.30 -30.87
C GLY A 487 -16.52 11.20 -32.08
N SER A 488 -17.47 12.14 -32.03
CA SER A 488 -17.75 13.10 -33.10
C SER A 488 -17.22 14.51 -32.83
N MET A 489 -17.12 15.32 -33.88
CA MET A 489 -16.81 16.76 -33.76
C MET A 489 -17.84 17.54 -32.95
N LEU A 490 -19.11 17.12 -32.97
CA LEU A 490 -20.16 17.75 -32.18
C LEU A 490 -19.87 17.65 -30.67
N PHE A 491 -19.38 16.49 -30.22
CA PHE A 491 -19.00 16.28 -28.82
C PHE A 491 -17.80 17.14 -28.42
N ALA A 492 -16.75 17.19 -29.26
CA ALA A 492 -15.57 18.02 -29.01
C ALA A 492 -15.93 19.53 -28.94
N VAL A 493 -16.83 20.00 -29.80
CA VAL A 493 -17.35 21.38 -29.74
C VAL A 493 -18.12 21.62 -28.44
N TRP A 494 -18.95 20.67 -28.00
CA TRP A 494 -19.69 20.79 -26.75
C TRP A 494 -18.76 20.83 -25.52
N MET A 495 -17.73 19.98 -25.49
CA MET A 495 -16.67 20.03 -24.47
C MET A 495 -16.01 21.40 -24.39
N LYS A 496 -15.69 21.98 -25.55
CA LYS A 496 -15.09 23.32 -25.68
C LYS A 496 -16.04 24.42 -25.18
N LEU A 497 -17.33 24.33 -25.52
CA LEU A 497 -18.35 25.25 -25.00
C LEU A 497 -18.46 25.20 -23.47
N MET A 498 -18.19 24.04 -22.86
CA MET A 498 -18.16 23.88 -21.40
C MET A 498 -16.81 24.23 -20.76
N GLY A 499 -15.81 24.66 -21.54
CA GLY A 499 -14.55 25.20 -21.03
C GLY A 499 -13.33 24.30 -21.20
N SER A 500 -13.45 23.16 -21.88
CA SER A 500 -12.29 22.34 -22.24
C SER A 500 -11.41 23.05 -23.27
N GLU A 501 -10.10 22.87 -23.15
CA GLU A 501 -9.13 23.44 -24.07
C GLU A 501 -8.81 22.40 -25.15
N ILE A 502 -9.59 22.43 -26.23
CA ILE A 502 -9.52 21.43 -27.32
C ILE A 502 -9.25 22.09 -28.68
N GLU A 503 -8.28 21.55 -29.40
CA GLU A 503 -7.99 21.88 -30.80
C GLU A 503 -8.90 21.06 -31.75
N VAL A 504 -10.12 21.54 -31.98
CA VAL A 504 -11.14 20.83 -32.80
C VAL A 504 -10.66 20.54 -34.23
N SER A 505 -9.86 21.42 -34.83
CA SER A 505 -9.26 21.22 -36.16
C SER A 505 -8.09 20.22 -36.15
N GLY A 506 -7.57 19.85 -34.97
CA GLY A 506 -6.43 18.99 -34.79
C GLY A 506 -6.75 17.49 -34.81
N GLY A 507 -7.96 17.07 -35.21
CA GLY A 507 -8.30 15.63 -35.28
C GLY A 507 -8.43 14.95 -33.91
N VAL A 508 -8.79 15.72 -32.87
CA VAL A 508 -9.06 15.19 -31.53
C VAL A 508 -10.23 14.21 -31.55
N TYR A 509 -10.08 13.07 -30.88
CA TYR A 509 -11.10 12.04 -30.75
C TYR A 509 -11.43 11.78 -29.28
N VAL A 510 -12.70 11.95 -28.88
CA VAL A 510 -13.13 11.70 -27.49
C VAL A 510 -14.40 10.87 -27.47
N ASP A 511 -14.28 9.58 -27.16
CA ASP A 511 -15.40 8.63 -27.07
C ASP A 511 -15.87 8.42 -25.62
N SER A 512 -15.82 9.44 -24.75
CA SER A 512 -16.20 9.27 -23.35
C SER A 512 -16.90 10.47 -22.73
N MET A 513 -18.08 10.23 -22.15
CA MET A 513 -18.75 11.15 -21.24
C MET A 513 -17.95 11.42 -19.96
N GLY A 514 -17.01 10.55 -19.59
CA GLY A 514 -16.10 10.76 -18.46
C GLY A 514 -15.10 11.90 -18.68
N ALA A 515 -14.93 12.37 -19.92
CA ALA A 515 -14.09 13.53 -20.24
C ALA A 515 -14.74 14.88 -19.86
N VAL A 516 -16.05 14.91 -19.60
CA VAL A 516 -16.80 16.13 -19.24
C VAL A 516 -17.16 16.20 -17.76
N LEU A 517 -16.46 15.45 -16.90
CA LEU A 517 -16.63 15.55 -15.44
C LEU A 517 -16.18 16.92 -14.93
N ASN A 518 -15.02 17.41 -15.38
CA ASN A 518 -14.55 18.77 -15.11
C ASN A 518 -13.99 19.34 -16.42
N PRO A 519 -14.86 19.79 -17.34
CA PRO A 519 -14.42 20.16 -18.70
C PRO A 519 -13.36 21.26 -18.66
N GLU A 520 -13.44 22.24 -17.76
CA GLU A 520 -12.41 23.28 -17.60
C GLU A 520 -11.04 22.79 -17.12
N MET A 521 -10.94 21.52 -16.68
CA MET A 521 -9.69 20.88 -16.26
C MET A 521 -9.14 19.95 -17.34
N VAL A 522 -9.71 19.94 -18.55
CA VAL A 522 -9.27 19.04 -19.62
C VAL A 522 -8.68 19.87 -20.76
N GLU A 523 -7.44 19.54 -21.11
CA GLU A 523 -6.71 20.07 -22.26
C GLU A 523 -6.31 18.91 -23.17
N ILE A 524 -6.66 19.02 -24.45
CA ILE A 524 -6.38 18.00 -25.47
C ILE A 524 -5.85 18.69 -26.71
N GLU A 525 -4.60 18.40 -27.04
CA GLU A 525 -3.90 18.90 -28.21
C GLU A 525 -4.17 18.04 -29.46
N ARG A 526 -3.60 18.45 -30.59
CA ARG A 526 -3.79 17.80 -31.90
C ARG A 526 -3.54 16.28 -31.83
N GLY A 527 -4.41 15.50 -32.45
CA GLY A 527 -4.34 14.05 -32.49
C GLY A 527 -4.61 13.35 -31.16
N GLY A 528 -4.85 14.08 -30.06
CA GLY A 528 -5.18 13.51 -28.76
C GLY A 528 -6.44 12.66 -28.80
N CYS A 529 -6.38 11.49 -28.17
CA CYS A 529 -7.42 10.47 -28.24
C CYS A 529 -7.82 9.98 -26.85
N VAL A 530 -9.13 10.00 -26.56
CA VAL A 530 -9.72 9.46 -25.33
C VAL A 530 -10.68 8.33 -25.69
N GLY A 531 -10.35 7.13 -25.21
CA GLY A 531 -11.10 5.91 -25.46
C GLY A 531 -12.39 5.81 -24.67
N ARG A 532 -13.19 4.82 -25.04
CA ARG A 532 -14.54 4.62 -24.52
C ARG A 532 -14.58 4.44 -23.01
N GLU A 533 -15.52 5.11 -22.34
CA GLU A 533 -15.73 5.03 -20.89
C GLU A 533 -14.49 5.41 -20.04
N ALA A 534 -13.49 6.10 -20.61
CA ALA A 534 -12.38 6.64 -19.84
C ALA A 534 -12.84 7.78 -18.91
N LEU A 535 -12.29 7.85 -17.69
CA LEU A 535 -12.63 8.86 -16.69
C LEU A 535 -11.47 9.85 -16.54
N LEU A 536 -11.73 11.13 -16.80
CA LEU A 536 -10.77 12.21 -16.57
C LEU A 536 -11.20 12.98 -15.33
N PHE A 537 -10.58 12.66 -14.18
CA PHE A 537 -10.89 13.32 -12.91
C PHE A 537 -10.10 14.61 -12.77
N GLY A 538 -10.71 15.75 -13.08
CA GLY A 538 -10.12 17.06 -12.82
C GLY A 538 -10.10 17.47 -11.34
N HIS A 539 -10.59 16.61 -10.44
CA HIS A 539 -10.56 16.85 -8.99
C HIS A 539 -10.38 15.56 -8.17
N ILE A 540 -9.90 15.72 -6.94
CA ILE A 540 -9.79 14.66 -5.93
C ILE A 540 -10.10 15.21 -4.53
N TYR A 541 -10.57 14.34 -3.65
CA TYR A 541 -10.71 14.65 -2.23
C TYR A 541 -9.36 14.44 -1.53
N GLU A 542 -8.78 15.51 -0.98
CA GLU A 542 -7.47 15.48 -0.33
C GLU A 542 -7.55 15.86 1.16
N GLY A 543 -6.85 15.06 1.98
CA GLY A 543 -6.58 15.34 3.39
C GLY A 543 -7.77 15.15 4.33
N GLU A 544 -7.50 15.32 5.62
CA GLU A 544 -8.55 15.33 6.64
C GLU A 544 -9.42 16.60 6.52
N ASP A 545 -8.89 17.74 6.06
CA ASP A 545 -9.52 19.07 5.96
C ASP A 545 -10.86 19.21 5.18
N GLY A 546 -11.37 18.14 4.56
CA GLY A 546 -12.63 18.17 3.81
C GLY A 546 -12.58 19.06 2.56
N LYS A 547 -11.42 19.11 1.89
CA LYS A 547 -11.17 19.92 0.69
C LYS A 547 -11.20 19.06 -0.57
N VAL A 548 -11.83 19.62 -1.60
CA VAL A 548 -11.77 19.16 -3.00
C VAL A 548 -10.68 19.95 -3.69
N LYS A 549 -9.65 19.26 -4.19
CA LYS A 549 -8.55 19.87 -4.93
C LYS A 549 -8.72 19.61 -6.42
N PHE A 550 -8.45 20.62 -7.22
CA PHE A 550 -8.56 20.59 -8.67
C PHE A 550 -7.18 20.51 -9.30
N GLY A 551 -7.06 19.80 -10.43
CA GLY A 551 -5.82 19.67 -11.18
C GLY A 551 -6.12 19.43 -12.65
N LYS A 552 -5.50 20.21 -13.53
CA LYS A 552 -5.69 20.13 -14.98
C LYS A 552 -5.05 18.85 -15.53
N ILE A 553 -5.79 18.11 -16.34
CA ILE A 553 -5.33 16.95 -17.09
C ILE A 553 -4.97 17.41 -18.50
N ARG A 554 -3.76 17.07 -18.96
CA ARG A 554 -3.26 17.43 -20.28
C ARG A 554 -3.00 16.19 -21.10
N ILE A 555 -3.52 16.17 -22.32
CA ILE A 555 -3.24 15.16 -23.33
C ILE A 555 -2.56 15.92 -24.48
N GLU A 556 -1.25 15.78 -24.56
CA GLU A 556 -0.41 16.45 -25.55
C GLU A 556 -0.54 15.79 -26.94
N GLU A 557 0.28 16.21 -27.91
CA GLU A 557 0.09 15.88 -29.32
C GLU A 557 0.17 14.36 -29.57
N GLY A 558 -0.91 13.78 -30.10
CA GLY A 558 -1.02 12.33 -30.34
C GLY A 558 -1.11 11.47 -29.07
N GLY A 559 -1.30 12.06 -27.89
CA GLY A 559 -1.48 11.33 -26.63
C GLY A 559 -2.75 10.48 -26.63
N PHE A 560 -2.67 9.27 -26.07
CA PHE A 560 -3.76 8.31 -26.01
C PHE A 560 -4.14 7.93 -24.58
N VAL A 561 -5.41 8.12 -24.24
CA VAL A 561 -6.04 7.66 -22.99
C VAL A 561 -6.93 6.48 -23.31
N GLY A 562 -6.55 5.28 -22.89
CA GLY A 562 -7.22 4.03 -23.24
C GLY A 562 -8.64 3.88 -22.72
N SER A 563 -9.42 2.98 -23.33
CA SER A 563 -10.79 2.72 -22.89
C SER A 563 -10.85 2.26 -21.43
N ARG A 564 -11.82 2.77 -20.67
CA ARG A 564 -12.02 2.50 -19.23
C ARG A 564 -10.79 2.79 -18.37
N SER A 565 -9.85 3.60 -18.85
CA SER A 565 -8.75 4.08 -18.02
C SER A 565 -9.21 5.24 -17.15
N VAL A 566 -8.42 5.53 -16.12
CA VAL A 566 -8.67 6.66 -15.21
C VAL A 566 -7.44 7.57 -15.20
N ALA A 567 -7.63 8.85 -15.54
CA ALA A 567 -6.62 9.89 -15.38
C ALA A 567 -6.98 10.75 -14.16
N MET A 568 -6.11 10.76 -13.15
CA MET A 568 -6.28 11.55 -11.92
C MET A 568 -5.89 13.02 -12.13
N PRO A 569 -6.19 13.94 -11.18
CA PRO A 569 -5.88 15.35 -11.35
C PRO A 569 -4.40 15.60 -11.58
N GLY A 570 -4.07 16.51 -12.51
CA GLY A 570 -2.69 16.88 -12.82
C GLY A 570 -1.96 15.91 -13.74
N VAL A 571 -2.60 14.84 -14.22
CA VAL A 571 -1.96 13.90 -15.16
C VAL A 571 -1.59 14.60 -16.47
N VAL A 572 -0.39 14.29 -16.97
CA VAL A 572 0.08 14.70 -18.30
C VAL A 572 0.35 13.45 -19.12
N VAL A 573 -0.36 13.29 -20.23
CA VAL A 573 -0.04 12.30 -21.27
C VAL A 573 0.81 13.03 -22.30
N GLU A 574 2.11 12.75 -22.30
CA GLU A 574 3.08 13.43 -23.17
C GLU A 574 2.83 13.13 -24.65
N ASP A 575 3.52 13.85 -25.54
CA ASP A 575 3.50 13.63 -26.99
C ASP A 575 3.67 12.15 -27.38
N GLY A 576 2.62 11.56 -27.98
CA GLY A 576 2.55 10.14 -28.34
C GLY A 576 2.48 9.15 -27.16
N GLY A 577 2.34 9.66 -25.93
CA GLY A 577 2.18 8.88 -24.71
C GLY A 577 0.89 8.06 -24.74
N SER A 578 0.91 6.88 -24.11
CA SER A 578 -0.23 5.96 -24.15
C SER A 578 -0.57 5.42 -22.77
N LEU A 579 -1.63 5.95 -22.16
CA LEU A 579 -2.25 5.36 -20.99
C LEU A 579 -3.07 4.14 -21.44
N GLY A 580 -2.70 2.95 -20.96
CA GLY A 580 -3.33 1.70 -21.39
C GLY A 580 -4.82 1.61 -21.03
N ALA A 581 -5.58 0.81 -21.78
CA ALA A 581 -6.96 0.50 -21.38
C ALA A 581 -7.00 -0.16 -19.99
N LEU A 582 -8.07 0.10 -19.22
CA LEU A 582 -8.26 -0.39 -17.83
C LEU A 582 -7.15 0.01 -16.83
N SER A 583 -6.30 0.99 -17.18
CA SER A 583 -5.22 1.45 -16.32
C SER A 583 -5.57 2.73 -15.56
N LEU A 584 -4.77 3.06 -14.56
CA LEU A 584 -4.91 4.25 -13.72
C LEU A 584 -3.61 5.04 -13.80
N ALA A 585 -3.67 6.29 -14.28
CA ALA A 585 -2.62 7.28 -14.09
C ALA A 585 -2.88 8.00 -12.78
N MET A 586 -1.92 7.90 -11.85
CA MET A 586 -1.96 8.52 -10.54
C MET A 586 -1.86 10.04 -10.62
N LYS A 587 -2.14 10.71 -9.51
CA LYS A 587 -2.16 12.17 -9.44
C LYS A 587 -0.80 12.75 -9.85
N GLU A 588 -0.81 13.77 -10.70
CA GLU A 588 0.40 14.45 -11.20
C GLU A 588 1.38 13.49 -11.94
N GLU A 589 0.91 12.30 -12.36
CA GLU A 589 1.73 11.35 -13.11
C GLU A 589 1.92 11.79 -14.56
N ILE A 590 3.13 11.55 -15.08
CA ILE A 590 3.50 11.82 -16.46
C ILE A 590 3.54 10.49 -17.22
N VAL A 591 2.61 10.31 -18.15
CA VAL A 591 2.49 9.10 -18.99
C VAL A 591 3.33 9.30 -20.25
N ARG A 592 4.46 8.58 -20.30
CA ARG A 592 5.44 8.71 -21.38
C ARG A 592 5.21 7.72 -22.51
N THR A 593 5.73 8.06 -23.68
CA THR A 593 5.81 7.18 -24.85
C THR A 593 6.73 6.00 -24.55
N LYS A 594 6.26 4.76 -24.78
CA LYS A 594 7.09 3.56 -24.67
C LYS A 594 8.21 3.66 -25.71
N SER A 595 9.45 3.83 -25.26
CA SER A 595 10.60 3.65 -26.13
C SER A 595 10.65 2.19 -26.57
N HIS A 596 10.54 1.95 -27.88
CA HIS A 596 10.95 0.69 -28.48
C HIS A 596 12.48 0.59 -28.34
N ASN A 597 12.94 -0.11 -27.30
CA ASN A 597 14.31 -0.61 -27.18
C ASN A 597 14.28 -2.08 -26.76
#